data_AF-A0A9P1DEQ1-F1
#
_entry.id   AF-A0A9P1DEQ1-F1
#
_cell.length_a   1.000
_cell.length_b   1.000
_cell.length_c   1.000
_cell.angle_alpha   90.00
_cell.angle_beta   90.00
_cell.angle_gamma   90.00
#
_symmetry.space_group_name_H-M   'P 1'
#
loop_
_entity.id
_entity.type
_entity.pdbx_description
1 polymer ?
#
loop_
_entity_poly.entity_id
_entity_poly.type
_entity_poly.pdbx_seq_one_letter_code
_entity_poly.pdbx_strand_id
1 'polypeptide(L)'
;MQDCRKQQKTTPALFCRKVVLRFEELKKDHTAKYQNLLKQVLQSGTLVEDQPTPPTGEGGGGGGEGEGSTAEQQLKSFGSVAELETADGPFIARCASEITGIEVIKGKSGQIYLLSDRARIISKHSLVGGFGTGKYVPTSTSGVEESRKVLMTWPLGDKTMMQIDQQSLNVDQTSFDMMTLYKYLTTVERLKRVTSHSVSYSEITRQTDSTGQDSFKVELKTPHFYQTLPDLTKALTCKSIFFDSYQIIESGSGLMTAFRYRFDRVNAVTKVQKPYCFARRAISMEASKPIAMGSAGGQ
;
A
#
# COMPACT_ATOMS: atom_id res chain seq x y z
N MET A 1 26.86 5.83 26.48
CA MET A 1 27.76 5.70 27.65
C MET A 1 29.21 5.39 27.25
N GLN A 2 29.46 4.52 26.25
CA GLN A 2 30.84 4.22 25.81
C GLN A 2 31.56 5.41 25.14
N ASP A 3 30.85 6.33 24.48
CA ASP A 3 31.47 7.47 23.80
C ASP A 3 31.83 8.66 24.71
N CYS A 4 31.28 8.74 25.94
CA CYS A 4 31.64 9.80 26.89
C CYS A 4 33.07 9.69 27.43
N ARG A 5 33.77 8.58 27.21
CA ARG A 5 35.14 8.37 27.70
C ARG A 5 36.24 8.99 26.82
N LYS A 6 35.94 9.41 25.59
CA LYS A 6 36.97 9.85 24.63
C LYS A 6 37.15 11.37 24.51
N GLN A 7 36.36 12.17 25.23
CA GLN A 7 36.45 13.64 25.19
C GLN A 7 36.46 14.23 26.60
N GLN A 8 37.62 14.24 27.26
CA GLN A 8 37.79 14.94 28.54
C GLN A 8 39.14 15.63 28.59
N LYS A 9 39.19 16.93 28.28
CA LYS A 9 40.29 17.80 28.74
C LYS A 9 39.88 19.13 29.37
N THR A 10 38.63 19.57 29.29
CA THR A 10 38.20 20.79 30.02
C THR A 10 36.71 20.75 30.35
N THR A 11 36.39 20.72 31.64
CA THR A 11 35.04 20.79 32.28
C THR A 11 34.23 19.47 32.39
N PRO A 12 34.60 18.52 33.28
CA PRO A 12 34.02 17.16 33.30
C PRO A 12 32.71 16.99 34.10
N ALA A 13 32.45 17.81 35.11
CA ALA A 13 31.46 17.45 36.14
C ALA A 13 30.00 17.75 35.74
N LEU A 14 29.74 18.87 35.05
CA LEU A 14 28.37 19.32 34.75
C LEU A 14 27.74 18.57 33.57
N PHE A 15 28.53 18.20 32.56
CA PHE A 15 28.02 17.52 31.37
C PHE A 15 27.65 16.05 31.66
N CYS A 16 28.51 15.33 32.39
CA CYS A 16 28.21 13.94 32.80
C CYS A 16 26.94 13.84 33.65
N ARG A 17 26.70 14.80 34.56
CA ARG A 17 25.49 14.78 35.42
C ARG A 17 24.20 14.90 34.61
N LYS A 18 24.15 15.77 33.59
CA LYS A 18 22.97 15.92 32.73
C LYS A 18 22.68 14.67 31.90
N VAL A 19 23.73 14.03 31.38
CA VAL A 19 23.59 12.79 30.58
C VAL A 19 23.08 11.64 31.45
N VAL A 20 23.59 11.50 32.67
CA VAL A 20 23.13 10.47 33.62
C VAL A 20 21.67 10.68 34.00
N LEU A 21 21.28 11.90 34.38
CA LEU A 21 19.89 12.21 34.73
C LEU A 21 18.92 11.92 33.58
N ARG A 22 19.28 12.31 32.35
CA ARG A 22 18.45 12.04 31.16
C ARG A 22 18.33 10.55 30.85
N PHE A 23 19.38 9.77 31.13
CA PHE A 23 19.35 8.33 30.95
C PHE A 23 18.47 7.63 31.98
N GLU A 24 18.49 8.08 33.24
CA GLU A 24 17.62 7.55 34.30
C GLU A 24 16.15 7.86 34.03
N GLU A 25 15.85 9.07 33.54
CA GLU A 25 14.49 9.46 33.12
C GLU A 25 13.99 8.58 31.97
N LEU A 26 14.81 8.39 30.92
CA LEU A 26 14.48 7.52 29.80
C LEU A 26 14.23 6.06 30.24
N LYS A 27 15.02 5.57 31.20
CA LYS A 27 14.87 4.22 31.76
C LYS A 27 13.55 4.08 32.53
N LYS A 28 13.16 5.11 33.29
CA LYS A 28 11.90 5.15 34.04
C LYS A 28 10.70 5.13 33.09
N ASP A 29 10.72 5.95 32.05
CA ASP A 29 9.65 6.03 31.05
C ASP A 29 9.50 4.71 30.27
N HIS A 30 10.61 4.12 29.87
CA HIS A 30 10.60 2.85 29.14
C HIS A 30 10.05 1.70 30.00
N THR A 31 10.40 1.68 31.30
CA THR A 31 9.89 0.68 32.25
C THR A 31 8.40 0.85 32.48
N ALA A 32 7.91 2.08 32.66
CA ALA A 32 6.48 2.36 32.83
C ALA A 32 5.68 1.96 31.58
N LYS A 33 6.19 2.26 30.38
CA LYS A 33 5.55 1.88 29.12
C LYS A 33 5.46 0.36 28.95
N TYR A 34 6.55 -0.36 29.26
CA TYR A 34 6.56 -1.82 29.21
C TYR A 34 5.61 -2.46 30.23
N GLN A 35 5.55 -1.93 31.46
CA GLN A 35 4.62 -2.41 32.47
C GLN A 35 3.16 -2.20 32.05
N ASN A 36 2.84 -1.07 31.41
CA ASN A 36 1.49 -0.83 30.89
C ASN A 36 1.12 -1.77 29.75
N LEU A 37 2.04 -2.03 28.81
CA LEU A 37 1.85 -3.02 27.74
C LEU A 37 1.64 -4.43 28.29
N LEU A 38 2.44 -4.84 29.28
CA LEU A 38 2.31 -6.15 29.94
C LEU A 38 0.98 -6.29 30.68
N LYS A 39 0.54 -5.24 31.38
CA LYS A 39 -0.78 -5.22 32.04
C LYS A 39 -1.91 -5.41 31.05
N GLN A 40 -1.85 -4.77 29.89
CA GLN A 40 -2.85 -4.95 28.83
C GLN A 40 -2.87 -6.40 28.32
N VAL A 41 -1.70 -6.98 28.04
CA VAL A 41 -1.61 -8.38 27.56
C VAL A 41 -2.14 -9.38 28.59
N LEU A 42 -1.83 -9.17 29.88
CA LEU A 42 -2.33 -10.04 30.96
C LEU A 42 -3.83 -9.89 31.19
N GLN A 43 -4.37 -8.68 31.06
CA GLN A 43 -5.82 -8.45 31.16
C GLN A 43 -6.59 -9.05 29.98
N SER A 44 -6.00 -9.06 28.78
CA SER A 44 -6.57 -9.69 27.59
C SER A 44 -6.49 -11.23 27.59
N GLY A 45 -5.74 -11.83 28.52
CA GLY A 45 -5.47 -13.28 28.56
C GLY A 45 -6.40 -14.10 29.45
N THR A 46 -7.40 -13.48 30.10
CA THR A 46 -8.34 -14.23 30.94
C THR A 46 -9.48 -14.76 30.07
N LEU A 47 -9.36 -16.03 29.66
CA LEU A 47 -10.38 -16.80 28.97
C LEU A 47 -11.65 -16.88 29.82
N VAL A 48 -12.74 -16.30 29.33
CA VAL A 48 -14.10 -16.62 29.76
C VAL A 48 -14.82 -17.15 28.53
N GLU A 49 -15.11 -18.45 28.60
CA GLU A 49 -16.05 -19.17 27.77
C GLU A 49 -17.48 -18.69 28.10
N ASP A 50 -18.36 -18.70 27.10
CA ASP A 50 -19.78 -18.31 27.07
C ASP A 50 -20.18 -16.85 26.78
N GLN A 51 -20.81 -16.70 25.61
CA GLN A 51 -21.80 -15.66 25.23
C GLN A 51 -23.10 -15.82 26.06
N PRO A 52 -23.99 -14.81 26.24
CA PRO A 52 -24.40 -13.86 25.18
C PRO A 52 -24.71 -12.38 25.58
N THR A 53 -24.81 -11.56 24.52
CA THR A 53 -25.44 -10.23 24.36
C THR A 53 -24.81 -8.97 25.00
N PRO A 54 -24.68 -7.85 24.24
CA PRO A 54 -24.06 -6.61 24.71
C PRO A 54 -25.08 -5.61 25.27
N PRO A 55 -24.70 -4.80 26.27
CA PRO A 55 -25.21 -3.45 26.41
C PRO A 55 -24.15 -2.41 26.01
N THR A 56 -24.69 -1.39 25.36
CA THR A 56 -24.13 -0.11 24.92
C THR A 56 -23.36 0.63 26.02
N GLY A 57 -22.23 1.27 25.69
CA GLY A 57 -21.59 2.25 26.60
C GLY A 57 -20.13 2.63 26.29
N GLU A 58 -19.97 3.65 25.44
CA GLU A 58 -19.02 4.80 25.48
C GLU A 58 -17.52 4.65 25.90
N GLY A 59 -16.62 5.05 24.99
CA GLY A 59 -15.58 6.05 25.31
C GLY A 59 -14.09 5.79 24.98
N GLY A 60 -13.59 6.45 23.91
CA GLY A 60 -12.22 6.99 23.77
C GLY A 60 -11.14 6.06 23.18
N GLY A 61 -10.35 6.39 22.16
CA GLY A 61 -10.10 7.63 21.42
C GLY A 61 -8.94 7.34 20.45
N GLY A 62 -9.28 7.01 19.20
CA GLY A 62 -8.33 6.90 18.08
C GLY A 62 -8.93 7.72 16.95
N GLY A 63 -8.16 8.68 16.41
CA GLY A 63 -8.60 9.60 15.36
C GLY A 63 -9.11 8.82 14.15
N GLY A 64 -10.42 8.63 14.10
CA GLY A 64 -11.13 8.07 12.97
C GLY A 64 -11.25 9.15 11.91
N GLU A 65 -10.59 8.95 10.79
CA GLU A 65 -11.04 9.54 9.55
C GLU A 65 -12.48 9.03 9.35
N GLY A 66 -13.44 9.96 9.36
CA GLY A 66 -14.84 9.65 9.11
C GLY A 66 -15.00 9.12 7.68
N GLU A 67 -14.85 7.81 7.52
CA GLU A 67 -15.39 7.09 6.37
C GLU A 67 -16.92 7.22 6.46
N GLY A 68 -17.46 8.20 5.75
CA GLY A 68 -18.88 8.22 5.45
C GLY A 68 -19.27 6.86 4.91
N SER A 69 -20.29 6.25 5.53
CA SER A 69 -20.86 4.93 5.22
C SER A 69 -21.29 4.83 3.74
N THR A 70 -20.34 4.67 2.84
CA THR A 70 -20.57 4.16 1.51
C THR A 70 -20.84 2.67 1.68
N ALA A 71 -22.06 2.24 1.36
CA ALA A 71 -22.46 0.84 1.41
C ALA A 71 -21.35 -0.02 0.79
N GLU A 72 -20.72 -0.88 1.60
CA GLU A 72 -19.66 -1.75 1.12
C GLU A 72 -20.24 -2.64 0.02
N GLN A 73 -19.89 -2.34 -1.24
CA GLN A 73 -20.27 -3.20 -2.35
C GLN A 73 -19.73 -4.60 -2.05
N GLN A 74 -20.58 -5.60 -1.89
CA GLN A 74 -20.12 -6.97 -1.68
C GLN A 74 -19.46 -7.47 -2.95
N LEU A 75 -18.28 -8.10 -2.83
CA LEU A 75 -17.62 -8.74 -3.96
C LEU A 75 -18.40 -10.01 -4.33
N LYS A 76 -18.61 -10.25 -5.62
CA LYS A 76 -19.32 -11.44 -6.09
C LYS A 76 -18.42 -12.68 -5.90
N SER A 77 -18.86 -13.62 -5.07
CA SER A 77 -18.24 -14.94 -4.90
C SER A 77 -18.96 -15.99 -5.74
N PHE A 78 -18.22 -16.99 -6.20
CA PHE A 78 -18.74 -18.18 -6.89
C PHE A 78 -18.58 -19.40 -6.00
N GLY A 79 -19.50 -20.36 -6.10
CA GLY A 79 -19.46 -21.59 -5.30
C GLY A 79 -18.31 -22.52 -5.67
N SER A 80 -17.81 -22.46 -6.91
CA SER A 80 -16.68 -23.25 -7.39
C SER A 80 -16.00 -22.65 -8.63
N VAL A 81 -14.83 -23.19 -9.00
CA VAL A 81 -14.15 -22.86 -10.26
C VAL A 81 -14.97 -23.27 -11.48
N ALA A 82 -15.67 -24.41 -11.44
CA ALA A 82 -16.50 -24.90 -12.55
C ALA A 82 -17.72 -23.99 -12.79
N GLU A 83 -18.33 -23.47 -11.73
CA GLU A 83 -19.39 -22.46 -11.84
C GLU A 83 -18.86 -21.18 -12.49
N LEU A 84 -17.65 -20.76 -12.12
CA LEU A 84 -17.01 -19.60 -12.74
C LEU A 84 -16.71 -19.83 -14.23
N GLU A 85 -16.18 -20.99 -14.62
CA GLU A 85 -15.95 -21.33 -16.05
C GLU A 85 -17.26 -21.38 -16.85
N THR A 86 -18.36 -21.80 -16.20
CA THR A 86 -19.69 -21.78 -16.82
C THR A 86 -20.18 -20.34 -17.03
N ALA A 87 -19.90 -19.45 -16.06
CA ALA A 87 -20.35 -18.07 -16.09
C ALA A 87 -19.51 -17.16 -17.01
N ASP A 88 -18.20 -17.34 -17.06
CA ASP A 88 -17.26 -16.44 -17.76
C ASP A 88 -16.47 -17.12 -18.90
N GLY A 89 -16.78 -18.40 -19.16
CA GLY A 89 -16.09 -19.20 -20.16
C GLY A 89 -14.69 -19.68 -19.72
N PRO A 90 -13.91 -20.27 -20.64
CA PRO A 90 -12.58 -20.78 -20.34
C PRO A 90 -11.62 -19.66 -19.95
N PHE A 91 -10.77 -19.91 -18.97
CA PHE A 91 -9.80 -18.93 -18.48
C PHE A 91 -8.73 -18.61 -19.52
N ILE A 92 -8.38 -17.33 -19.63
CA ILE A 92 -7.24 -16.87 -20.44
C ILE A 92 -5.93 -17.25 -19.76
N ALA A 93 -5.87 -17.06 -18.44
CA ALA A 93 -4.67 -17.37 -17.66
C ALA A 93 -5.01 -17.64 -16.19
N ARG A 94 -4.16 -18.44 -15.55
CA ARG A 94 -4.18 -18.73 -14.12
C ARG A 94 -2.75 -18.80 -13.61
N CYS A 95 -2.44 -18.08 -12.54
CA CYS A 95 -1.12 -18.11 -11.93
C CYS A 95 -1.18 -17.86 -10.42
N ALA A 96 -0.18 -18.34 -9.69
CA ALA A 96 -0.03 -18.02 -8.27
C ALA A 96 0.22 -16.52 -8.06
N SER A 97 -0.49 -15.90 -7.13
CA SER A 97 -0.31 -14.50 -6.71
C SER A 97 1.02 -14.30 -5.97
N GLU A 98 1.43 -13.04 -5.76
CA GLU A 98 2.48 -12.70 -4.80
C GLU A 98 2.08 -13.04 -3.35
N ILE A 99 0.79 -13.25 -3.08
CA ILE A 99 0.28 -13.75 -1.80
C ILE A 99 0.26 -15.29 -1.84
N THR A 100 1.06 -15.93 -0.97
CA THR A 100 1.12 -17.40 -0.87
C THR A 100 -0.26 -18.02 -0.67
N GLY A 101 -0.62 -19.05 -1.44
CA GLY A 101 -1.92 -19.74 -1.36
C GLY A 101 -3.08 -19.04 -2.08
N ILE A 102 -2.82 -17.87 -2.70
CA ILE A 102 -3.78 -17.19 -3.57
C ILE A 102 -3.37 -17.39 -5.02
N GLU A 103 -4.34 -17.67 -5.88
CA GLU A 103 -4.19 -17.66 -7.33
C GLU A 103 -4.99 -16.50 -7.93
N VAL A 104 -4.43 -15.94 -9.00
CA VAL A 104 -5.09 -14.95 -9.85
C VAL A 104 -5.57 -15.66 -11.11
N ILE A 105 -6.87 -15.58 -11.37
CA ILE A 105 -7.51 -16.13 -12.55
C ILE A 105 -7.99 -14.96 -13.41
N LYS A 106 -7.65 -15.00 -14.69
CA LYS A 106 -8.14 -14.06 -15.69
C LYS A 106 -9.12 -14.77 -16.60
N GLY A 107 -10.39 -14.36 -16.52
CA GLY A 107 -11.46 -14.93 -17.33
C GLY A 107 -11.48 -14.40 -18.76
N LYS A 108 -12.31 -14.99 -19.61
CA LYS A 108 -12.42 -14.62 -21.04
C LYS A 108 -12.93 -13.20 -21.24
N SER A 109 -13.78 -12.70 -20.34
CA SER A 109 -14.26 -11.31 -20.33
C SER A 109 -13.17 -10.29 -19.95
N GLY A 110 -11.99 -10.74 -19.54
CA GLY A 110 -10.95 -9.89 -18.95
C GLY A 110 -11.15 -9.64 -17.44
N GLN A 111 -12.24 -10.13 -16.85
CA GLN A 111 -12.43 -10.05 -15.40
C GLN A 111 -11.34 -10.80 -14.64
N ILE A 112 -11.00 -10.25 -13.48
CA ILE A 112 -10.03 -10.84 -12.57
C ILE A 112 -10.74 -11.47 -11.39
N TYR A 113 -10.35 -12.69 -11.07
CA TYR A 113 -10.80 -13.43 -9.91
C TYR A 113 -9.62 -13.81 -9.02
N LEU A 114 -9.85 -13.80 -7.72
CA LEU A 114 -8.93 -14.40 -6.75
C LEU A 114 -9.51 -15.72 -6.27
N LEU A 115 -8.65 -16.73 -6.17
CA LEU A 115 -8.98 -18.04 -5.61
C LEU A 115 -8.00 -18.35 -4.48
N SER A 116 -8.52 -18.74 -3.31
CA SER A 116 -7.67 -19.19 -2.20
C SER A 116 -7.72 -20.70 -2.06
N ASP A 117 -6.59 -21.30 -1.71
CA ASP A 117 -6.50 -22.72 -1.33
C ASP A 117 -7.14 -23.02 0.03
N ARG A 118 -7.23 -22.03 0.93
CA ARG A 118 -7.75 -22.11 2.29
C ARG A 118 -8.61 -20.90 2.63
N ALA A 119 -9.45 -21.00 3.66
CA ALA A 119 -10.16 -19.84 4.17
C ALA A 119 -9.16 -18.86 4.82
N ARG A 120 -9.20 -17.59 4.43
CA ARG A 120 -8.29 -16.55 4.97
C ARG A 120 -8.77 -15.14 4.65
N ILE A 121 -8.16 -14.17 5.30
CA ILE A 121 -8.35 -12.74 5.01
C ILE A 121 -7.08 -12.21 4.33
N ILE A 122 -7.23 -11.60 3.16
CA ILE A 122 -6.20 -10.76 2.55
C ILE A 122 -6.31 -9.37 3.17
N SER A 123 -5.22 -8.85 3.74
CA SER A 123 -5.22 -7.51 4.34
C SER A 123 -5.26 -6.41 3.27
N LYS A 124 -5.83 -5.27 3.63
CA LYS A 124 -5.83 -4.05 2.81
C LYS A 124 -4.40 -3.69 2.38
N HIS A 125 -4.25 -3.27 1.13
CA HIS A 125 -2.99 -2.94 0.47
C HIS A 125 -1.98 -4.09 0.35
N SER A 126 -2.42 -5.35 0.40
CA SER A 126 -1.57 -6.49 0.04
C SER A 126 -1.28 -6.49 -1.47
N LEU A 127 -0.02 -6.75 -1.85
CA LEU A 127 0.40 -6.87 -3.24
C LEU A 127 -0.15 -8.17 -3.84
N VAL A 128 -0.98 -8.06 -4.87
CA VAL A 128 -1.61 -9.20 -5.55
C VAL A 128 -0.80 -9.62 -6.78
N GLY A 129 -0.27 -8.65 -7.53
CA GLY A 129 0.55 -8.88 -8.71
C GLY A 129 0.89 -7.59 -9.46
N GLY A 130 1.19 -7.68 -10.75
CA GLY A 130 1.63 -6.52 -11.54
C GLY A 130 1.24 -6.53 -13.02
N PHE A 131 1.55 -5.40 -13.66
CA PHE A 131 1.18 -5.10 -15.06
C PHE A 131 2.27 -5.47 -16.09
N GLY A 132 3.36 -6.08 -15.65
CA GLY A 132 4.43 -6.62 -16.49
C GLY A 132 5.57 -5.66 -16.73
N THR A 133 6.20 -5.84 -17.88
CA THR A 133 7.16 -4.92 -18.47
C THR A 133 6.44 -3.87 -19.31
N GLY A 134 7.08 -2.75 -19.57
CA GLY A 134 6.44 -1.62 -20.21
C GLY A 134 7.31 -0.36 -20.14
N LYS A 135 6.76 0.74 -20.65
CA LYS A 135 7.45 2.02 -20.74
C LYS A 135 6.49 3.18 -20.47
N TYR A 136 7.02 4.27 -19.93
CA TYR A 136 6.26 5.52 -19.83
C TYR A 136 6.22 6.22 -21.17
N VAL A 137 5.03 6.61 -21.59
CA VAL A 137 4.80 7.36 -22.83
C VAL A 137 3.88 8.55 -22.55
N PRO A 138 4.08 9.70 -23.22
CA PRO A 138 3.19 10.84 -23.09
C PRO A 138 1.76 10.47 -23.47
N THR A 139 0.76 11.07 -22.82
CA THR A 139 -0.66 10.84 -23.17
C THR A 139 -1.03 11.30 -24.58
N SER A 140 -0.22 12.17 -25.20
CA SER A 140 -0.36 12.57 -26.61
C SER A 140 0.00 11.46 -27.61
N THR A 141 0.57 10.35 -27.14
CA THR A 141 0.93 9.21 -28.01
C THR A 141 -0.33 8.46 -28.47
N SER A 142 -0.63 8.50 -29.76
CA SER A 142 -1.73 7.77 -30.39
C SER A 142 -1.39 6.30 -30.69
N GLY A 143 -2.41 5.48 -30.95
CA GLY A 143 -2.23 4.10 -31.44
C GLY A 143 -1.95 3.05 -30.35
N VAL A 144 -1.97 3.44 -29.07
CA VAL A 144 -1.91 2.48 -27.95
C VAL A 144 -3.33 2.10 -27.52
N GLU A 145 -3.58 0.81 -27.42
CA GLU A 145 -4.83 0.23 -26.91
C GLU A 145 -5.10 0.70 -25.47
N GLU A 146 -6.30 1.19 -25.18
CA GLU A 146 -6.63 1.83 -23.89
C GLU A 146 -6.52 0.85 -22.71
N SER A 147 -6.87 -0.42 -22.92
CA SER A 147 -6.74 -1.50 -21.94
C SER A 147 -5.32 -1.64 -21.41
N ARG A 148 -4.31 -1.33 -22.24
CA ARG A 148 -2.87 -1.43 -21.94
C ARG A 148 -2.25 -0.14 -21.39
N LYS A 149 -3.05 0.89 -21.18
CA LYS A 149 -2.60 2.16 -20.60
C LYS A 149 -2.90 2.17 -19.11
N VAL A 150 -1.87 2.13 -18.29
CA VAL A 150 -2.02 2.39 -16.85
C VAL A 150 -1.76 3.87 -16.63
N LEU A 151 -2.82 4.66 -16.40
CA LEU A 151 -2.69 6.10 -16.26
C LEU A 151 -1.98 6.43 -14.93
N MET A 152 -0.96 7.26 -15.02
CA MET A 152 -0.30 7.79 -13.83
C MET A 152 -1.05 9.03 -13.38
N THR A 153 -1.82 8.89 -12.31
CA THR A 153 -2.68 9.94 -11.76
C THR A 153 -2.51 10.07 -10.24
N TRP A 154 -2.99 11.18 -9.70
CA TRP A 154 -3.03 11.45 -8.25
C TRP A 154 -4.49 11.66 -7.82
N PRO A 155 -5.34 10.62 -7.87
CA PRO A 155 -6.78 10.77 -7.70
C PRO A 155 -7.17 11.36 -6.33
N LEU A 156 -6.30 11.18 -5.32
CA LEU A 156 -6.50 11.69 -3.97
C LEU A 156 -5.43 12.73 -3.58
N GLY A 157 -4.78 13.36 -4.57
CA GLY A 157 -3.67 14.29 -4.32
C GLY A 157 -2.55 13.64 -3.51
N ASP A 158 -2.12 14.27 -2.42
CA ASP A 158 -1.10 13.77 -1.51
C ASP A 158 -1.55 12.59 -0.63
N LYS A 159 -2.85 12.28 -0.59
CA LYS A 159 -3.39 11.07 0.06
C LYS A 159 -3.35 9.84 -0.86
N THR A 160 -2.93 10.00 -2.10
CA THR A 160 -2.79 8.87 -3.04
C THR A 160 -1.78 7.85 -2.51
N MET A 161 -2.16 6.57 -2.52
CA MET A 161 -1.30 5.47 -2.09
C MET A 161 -0.19 5.19 -3.10
N MET A 162 1.00 4.91 -2.59
CA MET A 162 2.17 4.52 -3.37
C MET A 162 2.93 3.40 -2.69
N GLN A 163 3.62 2.59 -3.50
CA GLN A 163 4.55 1.59 -2.99
C GLN A 163 5.96 2.19 -2.97
N ILE A 164 6.62 2.15 -1.82
CA ILE A 164 7.97 2.66 -1.65
C ILE A 164 8.96 1.51 -1.52
N ASP A 165 10.02 1.58 -2.32
CA ASP A 165 11.22 0.76 -2.13
C ASP A 165 12.01 1.29 -0.92
N GLN A 166 11.92 0.60 0.23
CA GLN A 166 12.54 1.06 1.47
C GLN A 166 14.06 1.11 1.37
N GLN A 167 14.68 0.34 0.47
CA GLN A 167 16.13 0.37 0.26
C GLN A 167 16.61 1.77 -0.15
N SER A 168 15.74 2.52 -0.85
CA SER A 168 16.03 3.88 -1.27
C SER A 168 16.09 4.86 -0.10
N LEU A 169 15.29 4.63 0.94
CA LEU A 169 15.25 5.43 2.16
C LEU A 169 16.27 4.94 3.20
N ASN A 170 16.33 3.64 3.47
CA ASN A 170 17.22 3.00 4.44
C ASN A 170 17.98 1.86 3.73
N VAL A 171 19.31 1.94 3.66
CA VAL A 171 20.12 0.99 2.86
C VAL A 171 19.93 -0.46 3.31
N ASP A 172 19.67 -0.66 4.61
CA ASP A 172 19.59 -1.97 5.25
C ASP A 172 18.20 -2.63 5.14
N GLN A 173 17.22 -1.94 4.55
CA GLN A 173 15.86 -2.46 4.38
C GLN A 173 15.62 -2.88 2.92
N THR A 174 15.24 -4.12 2.69
CA THR A 174 14.92 -4.65 1.35
C THR A 174 13.41 -4.82 1.13
N SER A 175 12.60 -4.35 2.07
CA SER A 175 11.14 -4.44 2.01
C SER A 175 10.51 -3.36 1.14
N PHE A 176 9.30 -3.63 0.67
CA PHE A 176 8.42 -2.61 0.10
C PHE A 176 7.39 -2.20 1.14
N ASP A 177 7.00 -0.93 1.15
CA ASP A 177 5.96 -0.42 2.05
C ASP A 177 4.90 0.35 1.27
N MET A 178 3.68 0.34 1.77
CA MET A 178 2.55 1.08 1.20
C MET A 178 2.26 2.29 2.08
N MET A 179 2.35 3.48 1.51
CA MET A 179 2.07 4.73 2.22
C MET A 179 1.46 5.77 1.29
N THR A 180 0.85 6.79 1.86
CA THR A 180 0.39 7.96 1.10
C THR A 180 1.60 8.79 0.65
N LEU A 181 1.42 9.55 -0.44
CA LEU A 181 2.43 10.49 -0.92
C LEU A 181 2.82 11.51 0.18
N TYR A 182 1.87 12.03 0.96
CA TYR A 182 2.15 12.91 2.11
C TYR A 182 3.12 12.26 3.12
N LYS A 183 2.84 11.03 3.56
CA LYS A 183 3.68 10.30 4.52
C LYS A 183 5.06 10.01 3.93
N TYR A 184 5.13 9.75 2.63
CA TYR A 184 6.39 9.56 1.93
C TYR A 184 7.23 10.85 1.91
N LEU A 185 6.66 11.97 1.45
CA LEU A 185 7.38 13.24 1.32
C LEU A 185 7.93 13.71 2.68
N THR A 186 7.09 13.70 3.72
CA THR A 186 7.52 14.04 5.10
C THR A 186 8.64 13.10 5.61
N THR A 187 8.58 11.81 5.25
CA THR A 187 9.64 10.85 5.57
C THR A 187 10.95 11.19 4.85
N VAL A 188 10.89 11.56 3.57
CA VAL A 188 12.06 11.98 2.79
C VAL A 188 12.66 13.28 3.35
N GLU A 189 11.85 14.28 3.70
CA GLU A 189 12.32 15.51 4.35
C GLU A 189 13.12 15.18 5.62
N ARG A 190 12.57 14.33 6.48
CA ARG A 190 13.20 13.96 7.75
C ARG A 190 14.46 13.12 7.57
N LEU A 191 14.42 12.08 6.74
CA LEU A 191 15.52 11.11 6.61
C LEU A 191 16.62 11.57 5.67
N LYS A 192 16.27 12.34 4.63
CA LYS A 192 17.20 12.77 3.58
C LYS A 192 17.50 14.27 3.61
N ARG A 193 16.85 15.04 4.51
CA ARG A 193 17.03 16.49 4.64
C ARG A 193 16.75 17.24 3.33
N VAL A 194 15.81 16.71 2.56
CA VAL A 194 15.35 17.32 1.31
C VAL A 194 14.41 18.48 1.65
N THR A 195 14.63 19.63 1.02
CA THR A 195 13.81 20.84 1.19
C THR A 195 12.93 21.14 -0.02
N SER A 196 13.17 20.47 -1.15
CA SER A 196 12.40 20.60 -2.39
C SER A 196 12.13 19.23 -2.97
N HIS A 197 10.87 18.97 -3.31
CA HIS A 197 10.41 17.66 -3.77
C HIS A 197 10.44 17.58 -5.28
N SER A 198 11.26 16.68 -5.80
CA SER A 198 11.24 16.30 -7.21
C SER A 198 10.69 14.90 -7.33
N VAL A 199 9.47 14.76 -7.84
CA VAL A 199 8.78 13.48 -8.06
C VAL A 199 8.48 13.34 -9.55
N SER A 200 8.78 12.18 -10.13
CA SER A 200 8.58 11.93 -11.56
C SER A 200 7.22 12.44 -12.04
N TYR A 201 7.27 13.24 -13.11
CA TYR A 201 6.12 13.78 -13.84
C TYR A 201 5.16 14.65 -13.02
N SER A 202 5.53 15.03 -11.79
CA SER A 202 4.65 15.72 -10.86
C SER A 202 5.33 16.96 -10.30
N GLU A 203 4.55 18.01 -10.09
CA GLU A 203 4.93 19.20 -9.35
C GLU A 203 4.30 19.12 -7.96
N ILE A 204 5.11 19.37 -6.95
CA ILE A 204 4.72 19.23 -5.55
C ILE A 204 5.03 20.51 -4.81
N THR A 205 4.00 21.14 -4.26
CA THR A 205 4.12 22.36 -3.46
C THR A 205 3.52 22.11 -2.09
N ARG A 206 4.29 22.34 -1.02
CA ARG A 206 3.76 22.28 0.34
C ARG A 206 2.79 23.42 0.57
N GLN A 207 1.65 23.13 1.16
CA GLN A 207 0.62 24.13 1.45
C GLN A 207 -0.08 23.78 2.76
N THR A 208 -0.83 24.74 3.28
CA THR A 208 -1.79 24.49 4.35
C THR A 208 -3.15 24.24 3.70
N ASP A 209 -3.83 23.15 4.05
CA ASP A 209 -5.15 22.85 3.52
C ASP A 209 -6.23 23.79 4.10
N SER A 210 -7.47 23.65 3.64
CA SER A 210 -8.59 24.47 4.10
C SER A 210 -8.90 24.34 5.60
N THR A 211 -8.37 23.30 6.26
CA THR A 211 -8.54 23.04 7.69
C THR A 211 -7.38 23.56 8.54
N GLY A 212 -6.38 24.19 7.93
CA GLY A 212 -5.18 24.63 8.63
C GLY A 212 -4.13 23.53 8.82
N GLN A 213 -4.32 22.34 8.22
CA GLN A 213 -3.39 21.23 8.33
C GLN A 213 -2.32 21.27 7.23
N ASP A 214 -1.15 20.76 7.56
CA ASP A 214 -0.04 20.62 6.61
C ASP A 214 -0.41 19.60 5.52
N SER A 215 -0.22 19.97 4.25
CA SER A 215 -0.54 19.14 3.09
C SER A 215 0.38 19.45 1.91
N PHE A 216 0.28 18.67 0.84
CA PHE A 216 0.96 18.95 -0.43
C PHE A 216 -0.06 19.09 -1.56
N LYS A 217 0.06 20.18 -2.32
CA LYS A 217 -0.56 20.31 -3.63
C LYS A 217 0.24 19.46 -4.61
N VAL A 218 -0.43 18.54 -5.29
CA VAL A 218 0.19 17.60 -6.24
C VAL A 218 -0.45 17.78 -7.60
N GLU A 219 0.33 18.21 -8.58
CA GLU A 219 -0.13 18.47 -9.95
C GLU A 219 0.71 17.66 -10.95
N LEU A 220 0.06 17.13 -11.99
CA LEU A 220 0.78 16.44 -13.07
C LEU A 220 1.42 17.46 -14.00
N LYS A 221 2.75 17.50 -14.05
CA LYS A 221 3.51 18.40 -14.93
C LYS A 221 3.46 17.96 -16.39
N THR A 222 3.57 16.65 -16.62
CA THR A 222 3.50 16.09 -17.98
C THR A 222 2.73 14.78 -17.91
N PRO A 223 1.46 14.76 -18.35
CA PRO A 223 0.66 13.56 -18.29
C PRO A 223 1.30 12.42 -19.09
N HIS A 224 1.56 11.32 -18.39
CA HIS A 224 2.10 10.10 -18.96
C HIS A 224 1.23 8.92 -18.52
N PHE A 225 1.31 7.85 -19.29
CA PHE A 225 0.81 6.55 -18.87
C PHE A 225 1.90 5.50 -19.02
N TYR A 226 1.79 4.43 -18.24
CA TYR A 226 2.63 3.26 -18.41
C TYR A 226 1.99 2.34 -19.46
N GLN A 227 2.63 2.24 -20.63
CA GLN A 227 2.25 1.29 -21.68
C GLN A 227 2.78 -0.09 -21.33
N THR A 228 1.88 -1.04 -21.11
CA THR A 228 2.25 -2.43 -20.86
C THR A 228 2.68 -3.12 -22.17
N LEU A 229 3.76 -3.90 -22.08
CA LEU A 229 4.38 -4.62 -23.21
C LEU A 229 4.71 -6.05 -22.77
N PRO A 230 3.69 -6.90 -22.51
CA PRO A 230 3.93 -8.29 -22.18
C PRO A 230 4.42 -9.06 -23.42
N ASP A 231 5.29 -10.03 -23.18
CA ASP A 231 5.65 -11.04 -24.18
C ASP A 231 4.56 -12.12 -24.21
N LEU A 232 3.60 -11.98 -25.13
CA LEU A 232 2.46 -12.90 -25.27
C LEU A 232 2.85 -14.29 -25.80
N THR A 233 4.10 -14.49 -26.21
CA THR A 233 4.62 -15.83 -26.53
C THR A 233 4.89 -16.66 -25.28
N LYS A 234 4.92 -16.01 -24.10
CA LYS A 234 5.14 -16.65 -22.79
C LYS A 234 3.85 -16.68 -21.99
N ALA A 235 3.74 -17.69 -21.14
CA ALA A 235 2.66 -17.77 -20.17
C ALA A 235 2.64 -16.52 -19.27
N LEU A 236 1.45 -15.99 -19.02
CA LEU A 236 1.28 -14.87 -18.10
C LEU A 236 1.64 -15.30 -16.68
N THR A 237 2.34 -14.44 -15.97
CA THR A 237 2.75 -14.65 -14.58
C THR A 237 2.02 -13.66 -13.68
N CYS A 238 2.14 -13.78 -12.36
CA CYS A 238 1.59 -12.78 -11.43
C CYS A 238 2.09 -11.37 -11.71
N LYS A 239 3.30 -11.25 -12.28
CA LYS A 239 3.90 -9.97 -12.61
C LYS A 239 3.32 -9.33 -13.86
N SER A 240 2.62 -10.07 -14.73
CA SER A 240 2.13 -9.59 -16.02
C SER A 240 0.66 -9.87 -16.29
N ILE A 241 -0.05 -10.63 -15.46
CA ILE A 241 -1.44 -11.04 -15.71
C ILE A 241 -2.42 -9.86 -15.85
N PHE A 242 -2.10 -8.72 -15.24
CA PHE A 242 -2.95 -7.51 -15.24
C PHE A 242 -2.69 -6.55 -16.41
N PHE A 243 -1.85 -6.91 -17.38
CA PHE A 243 -1.30 -5.96 -18.38
C PHE A 243 -2.35 -5.15 -19.17
N ASP A 244 -3.54 -5.70 -19.40
CA ASP A 244 -4.66 -5.12 -20.15
C ASP A 244 -5.91 -4.91 -19.26
N SER A 245 -5.76 -5.00 -17.93
CA SER A 245 -6.89 -5.05 -16.99
C SER A 245 -7.08 -3.73 -16.22
N TYR A 246 -6.39 -2.66 -16.63
CA TYR A 246 -6.37 -1.38 -15.91
C TYR A 246 -7.77 -0.81 -15.66
N GLN A 247 -8.60 -0.73 -16.71
CA GLN A 247 -9.94 -0.17 -16.61
C GLN A 247 -10.85 -0.97 -15.66
N ILE A 248 -10.72 -2.30 -15.66
CA ILE A 248 -11.49 -3.21 -14.79
C ILE A 248 -11.06 -3.04 -13.33
N ILE A 249 -9.76 -2.84 -13.07
CA ILE A 249 -9.23 -2.60 -11.73
C ILE A 249 -9.66 -1.24 -11.18
N GLU A 250 -9.59 -0.19 -11.98
CA GLU A 250 -9.92 1.17 -11.53
C GLU A 250 -11.42 1.33 -11.25
N SER A 251 -12.27 0.73 -12.08
CA SER A 251 -13.73 0.72 -11.88
C SER A 251 -14.17 -0.24 -10.75
N GLY A 252 -13.37 -1.27 -10.47
CA GLY A 252 -13.63 -2.25 -9.42
C GLY A 252 -13.39 -1.73 -8.00
N SER A 253 -14.07 -2.35 -7.03
CA SER A 253 -13.92 -2.06 -5.60
C SER A 253 -12.99 -3.04 -4.87
N GLY A 254 -12.59 -4.16 -5.51
CA GLY A 254 -11.72 -5.16 -4.89
C GLY A 254 -10.23 -4.80 -4.96
N LEU A 255 -9.80 -4.27 -6.11
CA LEU A 255 -8.41 -3.98 -6.40
C LEU A 255 -8.17 -2.48 -6.62
N MET A 256 -6.91 -2.08 -6.56
CA MET A 256 -6.46 -0.76 -6.93
C MET A 256 -5.09 -0.83 -7.59
N THR A 257 -4.82 0.13 -8.47
CA THR A 257 -3.48 0.34 -9.00
C THR A 257 -2.68 1.23 -8.05
N ALA A 258 -1.43 0.85 -7.76
CA ALA A 258 -0.48 1.78 -7.14
C ALA A 258 0.88 1.69 -7.81
N PHE A 259 1.50 2.85 -7.99
CA PHE A 259 2.82 2.95 -8.59
C PHE A 259 3.90 2.76 -7.54
N ARG A 260 4.96 2.04 -7.92
CA ARG A 260 6.16 1.95 -7.10
C ARG A 260 7.07 3.14 -7.35
N TYR A 261 7.64 3.69 -6.29
CA TYR A 261 8.60 4.80 -6.35
C TYR A 261 9.90 4.44 -5.64
N ARG A 262 11.00 4.99 -6.14
CA ARG A 262 12.34 4.84 -5.57
C ARG A 262 13.00 6.21 -5.45
N PHE A 263 13.53 6.52 -4.28
CA PHE A 263 14.34 7.72 -4.08
C PHE A 263 15.75 7.52 -4.68
N ASP A 264 16.11 8.34 -5.65
CA ASP A 264 17.47 8.43 -6.18
C ASP A 264 18.24 9.48 -5.38
N ARG A 265 19.17 8.99 -4.55
CA ARG A 265 19.97 9.82 -3.65
C ARG A 265 20.92 10.75 -4.37
N VAL A 266 21.41 10.37 -5.55
CA VAL A 266 22.41 11.16 -6.29
C VAL A 266 21.79 12.46 -6.79
N ASN A 267 20.58 12.34 -7.36
CA ASN A 267 19.88 13.47 -7.97
C ASN A 267 18.80 14.07 -7.06
N ALA A 268 18.67 13.56 -5.83
CA ALA A 268 17.59 13.89 -4.89
C ALA A 268 16.19 13.88 -5.53
N VAL A 269 15.93 12.88 -6.39
CA VAL A 269 14.68 12.77 -7.15
C VAL A 269 13.98 11.44 -6.86
N THR A 270 12.67 11.50 -6.72
CA THR A 270 11.83 10.32 -6.56
C THR A 270 11.38 9.83 -7.93
N LYS A 271 11.93 8.69 -8.36
CA LYS A 271 11.65 8.11 -9.67
C LYS A 271 10.49 7.13 -9.57
N VAL A 272 9.50 7.29 -10.45
CA VAL A 272 8.46 6.29 -10.62
C VAL A 272 9.04 5.04 -11.31
N GLN A 273 8.61 3.87 -10.85
CA GLN A 273 8.95 2.57 -11.43
C GLN A 273 7.70 2.01 -12.12
N LYS A 274 7.41 0.71 -12.06
CA LYS A 274 6.22 0.13 -12.68
C LYS A 274 5.00 0.12 -11.74
N PRO A 275 3.78 0.11 -12.29
CA PRO A 275 2.56 -0.08 -11.51
C PRO A 275 2.39 -1.53 -11.06
N TYR A 276 1.71 -1.69 -9.94
CA TYR A 276 1.31 -2.97 -9.35
C TYR A 276 -0.15 -2.93 -8.93
N CYS A 277 -0.72 -4.12 -8.70
CA CYS A 277 -2.10 -4.31 -8.31
C CYS A 277 -2.17 -4.74 -6.83
N PHE A 278 -2.96 -4.01 -6.05
CA PHE A 278 -3.12 -4.22 -4.60
C PHE A 278 -4.57 -4.45 -4.22
N ALA A 279 -4.79 -5.17 -3.12
CA ALA A 279 -6.10 -5.24 -2.49
C ALA A 279 -6.51 -3.85 -1.97
N ARG A 280 -7.64 -3.31 -2.45
CA ARG A 280 -8.13 -1.98 -2.06
C ARG A 280 -8.65 -1.96 -0.62
N ARG A 281 -9.17 -3.10 -0.15
CA ARG A 281 -9.72 -3.35 1.19
C ARG A 281 -9.32 -4.73 1.68
N ALA A 282 -9.66 -5.05 2.92
CA ALA A 282 -9.55 -6.42 3.40
C ALA A 282 -10.56 -7.32 2.65
N ILE A 283 -10.14 -8.52 2.28
CA ILE A 283 -10.96 -9.47 1.50
C ILE A 283 -11.00 -10.78 2.26
N SER A 284 -12.19 -11.15 2.74
CA SER A 284 -12.43 -12.47 3.30
C SER A 284 -12.65 -13.47 2.16
N MET A 285 -11.88 -14.55 2.17
CA MET A 285 -11.92 -15.59 1.15
C MET A 285 -12.24 -16.94 1.79
N GLU A 286 -13.10 -17.70 1.12
CA GLU A 286 -13.34 -19.11 1.45
C GLU A 286 -12.47 -20.00 0.57
N ALA A 287 -12.16 -21.20 1.06
CA ALA A 287 -11.37 -22.17 0.33
C ALA A 287 -12.07 -22.58 -0.97
N SER A 288 -11.34 -22.59 -2.09
CA SER A 288 -11.80 -23.04 -3.40
C SER A 288 -13.00 -22.27 -4.00
N LYS A 289 -13.36 -21.11 -3.44
CA LYS A 289 -14.41 -20.23 -3.94
C LYS A 289 -13.82 -18.98 -4.59
N PRO A 290 -13.90 -18.84 -5.92
CA PRO A 290 -13.42 -17.64 -6.61
C PRO A 290 -14.20 -16.39 -6.20
N ILE A 291 -13.52 -15.24 -6.11
CA ILE A 291 -14.12 -13.93 -5.88
C ILE A 291 -13.78 -13.00 -7.03
N ALA A 292 -14.79 -12.37 -7.64
CA ALA A 292 -14.61 -11.36 -8.68
C ALA A 292 -14.09 -10.04 -8.08
N MET A 293 -13.07 -9.47 -8.71
CA MET A 293 -12.39 -8.27 -8.21
C MET A 293 -12.75 -6.99 -8.96
N GLY A 294 -13.18 -7.12 -10.22
CA GLY A 294 -13.74 -6.02 -11.01
C GLY A 294 -15.26 -5.94 -10.83
N SER A 295 -15.83 -4.77 -11.04
CA SER A 295 -17.27 -4.69 -11.29
C SER A 295 -17.53 -5.31 -12.66
N ALA A 296 -18.47 -6.25 -12.76
CA ALA A 296 -19.14 -6.50 -14.03
C ALA A 296 -19.91 -5.22 -14.33
N GLY A 297 -19.29 -4.28 -15.04
CA GLY A 297 -19.99 -3.13 -15.59
C GLY A 297 -21.06 -3.71 -16.49
N GLY A 298 -22.30 -3.78 -15.98
CA GLY A 298 -23.47 -4.08 -16.79
C GLY A 298 -23.59 -2.95 -17.81
N GLN A 299 -23.11 -3.22 -19.02
CA GLN A 299 -23.67 -2.60 -20.21
C GLN A 299 -24.93 -3.37 -20.58
#